data_AF-A0A7C1QSF6-F1
#
_entry.id   AF-A0A7C1QSF6-F1
#
_cell.length_a   1.000
_cell.length_b   1.000
_cell.length_c   1.000
_cell.angle_alpha   90.00
_cell.angle_beta   90.00
_cell.angle_gamma   90.00
#
_symmetry.space_group_name_H-M   'P 1'
#
loop_
_entity.id
_entity.type
_entity.pdbx_description
1 polymer ?
#
loop_
_entity_poly.entity_id
_entity_poly.type
_entity_poly.pdbx_seq_one_letter_code
_entity_poly.pdbx_strand_id
1 'polypeptide(L)'
;MANKLDQLKTMTTVVADTGDIDAIAHWRPQDATTNPSLLLKAAASDAYRPMLGKAVAMARKQGGSDADQITVATDMLAVLAGQEILGLIPGVVSTEVDARLSFDTEATLKRARRLVELYDQQGVDNRRVLIKIAATWEGIRAAEILEQEGIRCNLTLLFSFAQAAACAQAGAFLISPFVGRILDWHLASTGREHFP
;
A
#
# COMPACT_ATOMS: atom_id res chain seq x y z
N MET A 1 2.19 -11.30 32.66
CA MET A 1 2.45 -9.86 32.42
C MET A 1 2.17 -9.58 30.95
N ALA A 2 1.54 -8.46 30.64
CA ALA A 2 1.33 -8.03 29.25
C ALA A 2 2.68 -7.70 28.59
N ASN A 3 2.93 -8.23 27.39
CA ASN A 3 4.17 -7.95 26.66
C ASN A 3 4.15 -6.50 26.10
N LYS A 4 5.25 -6.04 25.50
CA LYS A 4 5.33 -4.67 24.96
C LYS A 4 4.30 -4.41 23.84
N LEU A 5 3.98 -5.41 23.03
CA LEU A 5 2.97 -5.30 21.96
C LEU A 5 1.57 -5.14 22.55
N ASP A 6 1.24 -5.90 23.60
CA ASP A 6 -0.05 -5.81 24.29
C ASP A 6 -0.24 -4.41 24.91
N GLN A 7 0.83 -3.86 25.50
CA GLN A 7 0.82 -2.50 26.05
C GLN A 7 0.64 -1.46 24.93
N LEU A 8 1.35 -1.61 23.80
CA LEU A 8 1.25 -0.70 22.65
C LEU A 8 -0.18 -0.64 22.09
N LYS A 9 -0.88 -1.78 22.01
CA LYS A 9 -2.26 -1.86 21.52
C LYS A 9 -3.26 -1.03 22.35
N THR A 10 -2.91 -0.64 23.58
CA THR A 10 -3.76 0.23 24.41
C THR A 10 -3.68 1.72 24.03
N MET A 11 -2.65 2.10 23.27
CA MET A 11 -2.36 3.51 22.92
C MET A 11 -2.38 3.75 21.41
N THR A 12 -2.07 2.72 20.63
CA THR A 12 -1.86 2.82 19.18
C THR A 12 -2.50 1.63 18.48
N THR A 13 -3.26 1.92 17.42
CA THR A 13 -3.70 0.90 16.47
C THR A 13 -2.50 0.27 15.78
N VAL A 14 -2.28 -1.02 15.99
CA VAL A 14 -1.13 -1.73 15.41
C VAL A 14 -1.47 -2.22 14.00
N VAL A 15 -0.60 -1.86 13.06
CA VAL A 15 -0.67 -2.21 11.63
C VAL A 15 0.55 -3.04 11.27
N ALA A 16 0.39 -4.10 10.47
CA ALA A 16 1.53 -4.87 9.96
C ALA A 16 2.00 -4.35 8.60
N ASP A 17 3.29 -4.00 8.47
CA ASP A 17 3.89 -3.56 7.21
C ASP A 17 4.62 -4.73 6.53
N THR A 18 3.84 -5.62 5.92
CA THR A 18 4.37 -6.82 5.25
C THR A 18 3.39 -7.36 4.21
N GLY A 19 3.91 -8.05 3.20
CA GLY A 19 3.14 -8.94 2.33
C GLY A 19 3.18 -10.41 2.78
N ASP A 20 3.80 -10.70 3.92
CA ASP A 20 3.90 -12.05 4.47
C ASP A 20 2.57 -12.43 5.17
N ILE A 21 1.80 -13.31 4.53
CA ILE A 21 0.49 -13.77 5.00
C ILE A 21 0.61 -14.53 6.32
N ASP A 22 1.67 -15.34 6.52
CA ASP A 22 1.87 -16.12 7.73
C ASP A 22 2.15 -15.20 8.93
N ALA A 23 2.97 -14.16 8.71
CA ALA A 23 3.23 -13.15 9.74
C ALA A 23 1.95 -12.40 10.12
N ILE A 24 1.10 -12.04 9.14
CA ILE A 24 -0.18 -11.36 9.39
C ILE A 24 -1.13 -12.26 10.19
N ALA A 25 -1.26 -13.52 9.79
CA ALA A 25 -2.10 -14.50 10.49
C ALA A 25 -1.64 -14.74 11.94
N HIS A 26 -0.32 -14.74 12.17
CA HIS A 26 0.26 -14.91 13.49
C HIS A 26 0.01 -13.70 14.41
N TRP A 27 0.28 -12.49 13.93
CA TRP A 27 0.25 -11.28 14.77
C TRP A 27 -1.14 -10.61 14.87
N ARG A 28 -2.05 -10.93 13.95
CA ARG A 28 -3.44 -10.44 13.90
C ARG A 28 -3.54 -8.92 14.13
N PRO A 29 -2.92 -8.11 13.24
CA PRO A 29 -2.96 -6.66 13.36
C PRO A 29 -4.38 -6.12 13.08
N GLN A 30 -4.62 -4.84 13.35
CA GLN A 30 -5.86 -4.17 12.97
C GLN A 30 -5.93 -3.99 11.45
N ASP A 31 -4.87 -3.38 10.89
CA ASP A 31 -4.72 -3.11 9.46
C ASP A 31 -3.43 -3.75 8.93
N ALA A 32 -3.25 -3.74 7.61
CA ALA A 32 -1.99 -4.13 6.97
C ALA A 32 -1.60 -3.16 5.85
N THR A 33 -0.30 -2.98 5.64
CA THR A 33 0.23 -2.18 4.55
C THR A 33 1.14 -3.02 3.67
N THR A 34 0.95 -2.87 2.36
CA THR A 34 1.90 -3.38 1.36
C THR A 34 2.56 -2.22 0.62
N ASN A 35 3.61 -2.55 -0.11
CA ASN A 35 4.29 -1.67 -1.06
C ASN A 35 4.96 -2.56 -2.12
N PRO A 36 5.47 -1.99 -3.23
CA PRO A 36 6.06 -2.78 -4.30
C PRO A 36 7.19 -3.71 -3.84
N SER A 37 8.05 -3.26 -2.92
CA SER A 37 9.15 -4.08 -2.40
C SER A 37 8.67 -5.24 -1.53
N LEU A 38 7.64 -5.02 -0.70
CA LEU A 38 7.05 -6.07 0.14
C LEU A 38 6.35 -7.13 -0.70
N LEU A 39 5.58 -6.73 -1.72
CA LEU A 39 4.93 -7.68 -2.62
C LEU A 39 5.95 -8.44 -3.47
N LEU A 40 7.01 -7.78 -3.95
CA LEU A 40 8.09 -8.45 -4.66
C LEU A 40 8.75 -9.53 -3.80
N LYS A 41 9.03 -9.22 -2.53
CA LYS A 41 9.58 -10.20 -1.58
C LYS A 41 8.60 -11.34 -1.31
N ALA A 42 7.33 -11.03 -1.08
CA ALA A 42 6.30 -12.02 -0.80
C ALA A 42 6.04 -12.96 -1.99
N ALA A 43 6.09 -12.43 -3.22
CA ALA A 43 5.92 -13.20 -4.45
C ALA A 43 6.99 -14.29 -4.66
N ALA A 44 8.14 -14.19 -3.98
CA ALA A 44 9.16 -15.24 -4.01
C ALA A 44 8.81 -16.46 -3.14
N SER A 45 7.82 -16.35 -2.25
CA SER A 45 7.39 -17.43 -1.35
C SER A 45 6.47 -18.44 -2.04
N ASP A 46 6.47 -19.68 -1.57
CA ASP A 46 5.59 -20.73 -2.09
C ASP A 46 4.12 -20.45 -1.80
N ALA A 47 3.81 -19.75 -0.69
CA ALA A 47 2.47 -19.30 -0.35
C ALA A 47 1.83 -18.42 -1.44
N TYR A 48 2.65 -17.70 -2.23
CA TYR A 48 2.17 -16.81 -3.29
C TYR A 48 1.98 -17.50 -4.64
N ARG A 49 2.44 -18.75 -4.82
CA ARG A 49 2.36 -19.46 -6.11
C ARG A 49 0.93 -19.57 -6.67
N PRO A 50 -0.11 -19.89 -5.86
CA PRO A 50 -1.48 -19.94 -6.37
C PRO A 50 -1.98 -18.58 -6.86
N MET A 51 -1.69 -17.51 -6.12
CA MET A 51 -2.07 -16.14 -6.51
C MET A 51 -1.36 -15.68 -7.78
N LEU A 52 -0.07 -15.99 -7.93
CA LEU A 52 0.69 -15.73 -9.16
C LEU A 52 0.07 -16.45 -10.36
N GLY A 53 -0.26 -17.73 -10.20
CA GLY A 53 -0.92 -18.52 -11.25
C GLY A 53 -2.26 -17.90 -11.66
N LYS A 54 -3.08 -17.51 -10.69
CA LYS A 54 -4.37 -16.84 -10.92
C LYS A 54 -4.18 -15.49 -11.62
N ALA A 55 -3.24 -14.66 -11.17
CA ALA A 55 -2.96 -13.35 -11.77
C ALA A 55 -2.54 -13.47 -13.24
N VAL A 56 -1.62 -14.39 -13.56
CA VAL A 56 -1.18 -14.65 -14.94
C VAL A 56 -2.32 -15.19 -15.79
N ALA A 57 -3.13 -16.12 -15.27
CA ALA A 57 -4.27 -16.65 -16.00
C ALA A 57 -5.31 -15.58 -16.34
N MET A 58 -5.61 -14.67 -15.40
CA MET A 58 -6.53 -13.56 -15.61
C MET A 58 -5.98 -12.55 -16.63
N ALA A 59 -4.69 -12.22 -16.56
CA ALA A 59 -4.03 -11.36 -17.53
C ALA A 59 -4.10 -11.93 -18.95
N ARG A 60 -3.80 -13.23 -19.11
CA ARG A 60 -3.91 -13.92 -20.42
C ARG A 60 -5.33 -13.90 -20.98
N LYS A 61 -6.34 -14.01 -20.12
CA LYS A 61 -7.75 -13.95 -20.53
C LYS A 61 -8.15 -12.56 -21.01
N GLN A 62 -7.58 -11.50 -20.44
CA GLN A 62 -7.81 -10.12 -20.89
C GLN A 62 -7.17 -9.84 -22.27
N GLY A 63 -6.09 -10.54 -22.61
CA GLY A 63 -5.38 -10.38 -23.88
C GLY A 63 -4.51 -9.12 -23.92
N GLY A 64 -4.17 -8.66 -25.13
CA GLY A 64 -3.25 -7.53 -25.34
C GLY A 64 -1.80 -7.97 -25.54
N SER A 65 -0.90 -6.99 -25.60
CA SER A 65 0.54 -7.23 -25.76
C SER A 65 1.14 -7.89 -24.51
N ASP A 66 2.35 -8.44 -24.62
CA ASP A 66 3.06 -8.99 -23.47
C ASP A 66 3.24 -7.95 -22.35
N ALA A 67 3.47 -6.68 -22.71
CA ALA A 67 3.58 -5.58 -21.75
C ALA A 67 2.25 -5.28 -21.04
N ASP A 68 1.13 -5.34 -21.76
CA ASP A 68 -0.20 -5.19 -21.17
C ASP A 68 -0.50 -6.33 -20.20
N GLN A 69 -0.20 -7.57 -20.61
CA GLN A 69 -0.41 -8.75 -19.78
C GLN A 69 0.44 -8.71 -18.51
N ILE A 70 1.70 -8.28 -18.59
CA ILE A 70 2.55 -8.10 -17.40
C ILE A 70 1.92 -7.07 -16.46
N THR A 71 1.47 -5.93 -17.00
CA THR A 71 0.85 -4.86 -16.20
C THR A 71 -0.41 -5.37 -15.48
N VAL A 72 -1.29 -6.05 -16.20
CA VAL A 72 -2.52 -6.64 -15.62
C VAL A 72 -2.18 -7.70 -14.59
N ALA A 73 -1.19 -8.56 -14.85
CA ALA A 73 -0.77 -9.59 -13.91
C ALA A 73 -0.21 -8.97 -12.62
N THR A 74 0.56 -7.88 -12.71
CA THR A 74 1.10 -7.18 -11.53
C THR A 74 0.01 -6.51 -10.70
N ASP A 75 -0.96 -5.84 -11.34
CA ASP A 75 -2.08 -5.22 -10.63
C ASP A 75 -2.95 -6.30 -9.96
N MET A 76 -3.25 -7.38 -10.68
CA MET A 76 -4.03 -8.49 -10.16
C MET A 76 -3.32 -9.20 -8.99
N LEU A 77 -2.00 -9.38 -9.04
CA LEU A 77 -1.24 -9.95 -7.93
C LEU A 77 -1.37 -9.09 -6.67
N ALA A 78 -1.26 -7.76 -6.79
CA ALA A 78 -1.42 -6.85 -5.67
C ALA A 78 -2.84 -6.91 -5.07
N VAL A 79 -3.86 -6.98 -5.93
CA VAL A 79 -5.27 -7.11 -5.53
C VAL A 79 -5.53 -8.44 -4.83
N LEU A 80 -5.06 -9.57 -5.38
CA LEU A 80 -5.22 -10.89 -4.79
C LEU A 80 -4.50 -11.00 -3.44
N ALA A 81 -3.29 -10.44 -3.33
CA ALA A 81 -2.58 -10.36 -2.06
C ALA A 81 -3.37 -9.55 -1.03
N GLY A 82 -3.90 -8.38 -1.42
CA GLY A 82 -4.74 -7.58 -0.53
C GLY A 82 -6.03 -8.30 -0.11
N GLN A 83 -6.68 -9.03 -1.03
CA GLN A 83 -7.85 -9.85 -0.71
C GLN A 83 -7.53 -10.91 0.34
N GLU A 84 -6.42 -11.63 0.19
CA GLU A 84 -5.99 -12.66 1.14
C GLU A 84 -5.70 -12.05 2.52
N ILE A 85 -4.98 -10.93 2.54
CA ILE A 85 -4.69 -10.18 3.76
C ILE A 85 -5.99 -9.73 4.46
N LEU A 86 -6.97 -9.22 3.71
CA LEU A 86 -8.26 -8.79 4.26
C LEU A 86 -9.08 -9.93 4.89
N GLY A 87 -8.84 -11.18 4.48
CA GLY A 87 -9.40 -12.36 5.14
C GLY A 87 -8.81 -12.63 6.53
N LEU A 88 -7.64 -12.06 6.84
CA LEU A 88 -6.90 -12.28 8.09
C LEU A 88 -6.98 -11.14 9.10
N ILE A 89 -7.40 -9.95 8.66
CA ILE A 89 -7.45 -8.74 9.49
C ILE A 89 -8.89 -8.20 9.56
N PRO A 90 -9.28 -7.46 10.61
CA PRO A 90 -10.59 -6.82 10.70
C PRO A 90 -10.68 -5.47 9.99
N GLY A 91 -9.54 -4.78 9.77
CA GLY A 91 -9.49 -3.40 9.32
C GLY A 91 -9.27 -3.24 7.81
N VAL A 92 -8.25 -2.50 7.40
CA VAL A 92 -8.00 -2.14 6.00
C VAL A 92 -6.65 -2.64 5.49
N VAL A 93 -6.52 -2.79 4.17
CA VAL A 93 -5.23 -3.04 3.50
C VAL A 93 -4.83 -1.84 2.64
N SER A 94 -3.57 -1.43 2.73
CA SER A 94 -3.00 -0.46 1.78
C SER A 94 -2.34 -1.15 0.59
N THR A 95 -2.73 -0.74 -0.62
CA THR A 95 -2.18 -1.24 -1.89
C THR A 95 -1.67 -0.08 -2.72
N GLU A 96 -0.40 -0.13 -3.10
CA GLU A 96 0.31 1.00 -3.70
C GLU A 96 0.17 1.05 -5.21
N VAL A 97 -0.11 2.24 -5.75
CA VAL A 97 -0.03 2.49 -7.19
C VAL A 97 1.41 2.34 -7.67
N ASP A 98 1.58 2.12 -8.97
CA ASP A 98 2.91 2.06 -9.58
C ASP A 98 3.67 3.38 -9.36
N ALA A 99 4.79 3.30 -8.64
CA ALA A 99 5.60 4.47 -8.29
C ALA A 99 6.16 5.21 -9.52
N ARG A 100 6.22 4.58 -10.71
CA ARG A 100 6.60 5.26 -11.95
C ARG A 100 5.61 6.35 -12.36
N LEU A 101 4.40 6.34 -11.80
CA LEU A 101 3.33 7.31 -12.07
C LEU A 101 3.33 8.49 -11.10
N SER A 102 4.28 8.54 -10.14
CA SER A 102 4.26 9.50 -9.02
C SER A 102 4.24 10.97 -9.44
N PHE A 103 4.63 11.30 -10.68
CA PHE A 103 4.64 12.67 -11.21
C PHE A 103 3.61 12.88 -12.33
N ASP A 104 2.59 12.04 -12.39
CA ASP A 104 1.48 12.13 -13.34
C ASP A 104 0.16 11.90 -12.59
N THR A 105 -0.56 13.00 -12.34
CA THR A 105 -1.85 12.99 -11.64
C THR A 105 -2.86 12.10 -12.35
N GLU A 106 -3.01 12.25 -13.67
CA GLU A 106 -4.03 11.53 -14.45
C GLU A 106 -3.73 10.03 -14.54
N ALA A 107 -2.46 9.67 -14.74
CA ALA A 107 -2.06 8.27 -14.75
C ALA A 107 -2.23 7.62 -13.36
N THR A 108 -1.94 8.36 -12.29
CA THR A 108 -2.17 7.92 -10.91
C THR A 108 -3.66 7.69 -10.64
N LEU A 109 -4.53 8.63 -11.01
CA LEU A 109 -5.98 8.49 -10.91
C LEU A 109 -6.49 7.27 -11.65
N LYS A 110 -6.07 7.10 -12.91
CA LYS A 110 -6.46 5.96 -13.74
C LYS A 110 -6.04 4.63 -13.09
N ARG A 111 -4.82 4.55 -12.56
CA ARG A 111 -4.33 3.34 -11.90
C ARG A 111 -5.05 3.07 -10.59
N ALA A 112 -5.28 4.09 -9.77
CA ALA A 112 -6.02 3.98 -8.51
C ALA A 112 -7.42 3.42 -8.72
N ARG A 113 -8.20 4.04 -9.62
CA ARG A 113 -9.55 3.58 -9.97
C ARG A 113 -9.55 2.16 -10.53
N ARG A 114 -8.54 1.81 -11.34
CA ARG A 114 -8.39 0.44 -11.85
C ARG A 114 -8.17 -0.58 -10.73
N LEU A 115 -7.32 -0.27 -9.74
CA LEU A 115 -7.10 -1.16 -8.60
C LEU A 115 -8.38 -1.37 -7.79
N VAL A 116 -9.14 -0.30 -7.55
CA VAL A 116 -10.45 -0.35 -6.87
C VAL A 116 -11.44 -1.23 -7.64
N GLU A 117 -11.55 -1.03 -8.97
CA GLU A 117 -12.39 -1.87 -9.82
C GLU A 117 -12.00 -3.36 -9.76
N LEU A 118 -10.69 -3.66 -9.72
CA LEU A 118 -10.22 -5.03 -9.59
C LEU A 118 -10.55 -5.64 -8.22
N TYR A 119 -10.50 -4.86 -7.13
CA TYR A 119 -10.98 -5.30 -5.82
C TYR A 119 -12.47 -5.62 -5.84
N ASP A 120 -13.30 -4.76 -6.43
CA ASP A 120 -14.73 -5.02 -6.60
C ASP A 120 -14.99 -6.31 -7.37
N GLN A 121 -14.25 -6.55 -8.45
CA GLN A 121 -14.35 -7.79 -9.25
C GLN A 121 -13.94 -9.04 -8.46
N GLN A 122 -13.11 -8.90 -7.41
CA GLN A 122 -12.80 -9.98 -6.48
C GLN A 122 -13.80 -10.09 -5.32
N GLY A 123 -14.84 -9.25 -5.28
CA GLY A 123 -15.85 -9.24 -4.22
C GLY A 123 -15.36 -8.61 -2.91
N VAL A 124 -14.34 -7.75 -2.98
CA VAL A 124 -13.82 -7.02 -1.81
C VAL A 124 -14.59 -5.71 -1.65
N ASP A 125 -15.02 -5.41 -0.43
CA ASP A 125 -15.60 -4.10 -0.10
C ASP A 125 -14.50 -3.03 -0.15
N ASN A 126 -14.61 -2.07 -1.07
CA ASN A 126 -13.66 -0.97 -1.24
C ASN A 126 -13.44 -0.14 0.03
N ARG A 127 -14.39 -0.12 0.99
CA ARG A 127 -14.20 0.49 2.31
C ARG A 127 -13.21 -0.28 3.19
N ARG A 128 -12.63 -1.37 2.70
CA ARG A 128 -11.52 -2.09 3.32
C ARG A 128 -10.19 -1.89 2.60
N VAL A 129 -10.15 -1.07 1.54
CA VAL A 129 -8.95 -0.76 0.78
C VAL A 129 -8.55 0.68 1.02
N LEU A 130 -7.24 0.92 1.08
CA LEU A 130 -6.61 2.24 0.95
C LEU A 130 -5.70 2.23 -0.28
N ILE A 131 -5.87 3.17 -1.19
CA ILE A 131 -4.94 3.34 -2.32
C ILE A 131 -3.74 4.14 -1.85
N LYS A 132 -2.56 3.52 -1.91
CA LYS A 132 -1.33 4.12 -1.42
C LYS A 132 -0.60 4.84 -2.55
N ILE A 133 -0.23 6.10 -2.32
CA ILE A 133 0.31 7.02 -3.33
C ILE A 133 1.48 7.79 -2.73
N ALA A 134 2.57 7.95 -3.49
CA ALA A 134 3.69 8.78 -3.06
C ALA A 134 3.25 10.24 -2.89
N ALA A 135 3.65 10.88 -1.79
CA ALA A 135 3.30 12.26 -1.44
C ALA A 135 4.11 13.31 -2.24
N THR A 136 4.17 13.16 -3.55
CA THR A 136 4.53 14.22 -4.50
C THR A 136 3.38 15.21 -4.62
N TRP A 137 3.58 16.35 -5.29
CA TRP A 137 2.48 17.29 -5.52
C TRP A 137 1.36 16.66 -6.35
N GLU A 138 1.71 15.99 -7.44
CA GLU A 138 0.80 15.28 -8.34
C GLU A 138 0.06 14.16 -7.61
N GLY A 139 0.76 13.38 -6.78
CA GLY A 139 0.16 12.33 -5.96
C GLY A 139 -0.84 12.87 -4.93
N ILE A 140 -0.53 14.00 -4.29
CA ILE A 140 -1.45 14.67 -3.35
C ILE A 140 -2.69 15.22 -4.08
N ARG A 141 -2.52 15.81 -5.28
CA ARG A 141 -3.66 16.26 -6.09
C ARG A 141 -4.52 15.08 -6.58
N ALA A 142 -3.90 13.96 -6.93
CA ALA A 142 -4.63 12.74 -7.27
C ALA A 142 -5.44 12.24 -6.07
N ALA A 143 -4.83 12.21 -4.87
CA ALA A 143 -5.54 11.80 -3.66
C ALA A 143 -6.73 12.71 -3.32
N GLU A 144 -6.60 14.04 -3.48
CA GLU A 144 -7.71 14.99 -3.28
C GLU A 144 -8.95 14.63 -4.10
N ILE A 145 -8.74 14.30 -5.39
CA ILE A 145 -9.82 13.89 -6.30
C ILE A 145 -10.38 12.52 -5.91
N LEU A 146 -9.52 11.56 -5.59
CA LEU A 146 -9.93 10.20 -5.20
C LEU A 146 -10.77 10.21 -3.91
N GLU A 147 -10.40 11.02 -2.91
CA GLU A 147 -11.18 11.15 -1.67
C GLU A 147 -12.58 11.74 -1.93
N GLN A 148 -12.70 12.71 -2.85
CA GLN A 148 -14.00 13.24 -3.29
C GLN A 148 -14.85 12.19 -4.02
N GLU A 149 -14.22 11.21 -4.65
CA GLU A 149 -14.87 10.05 -5.28
C GLU A 149 -15.17 8.92 -4.27
N GLY A 150 -14.80 9.07 -3.00
CA GLY A 150 -14.97 8.06 -1.96
C GLY A 150 -13.90 6.96 -1.96
N ILE A 151 -12.81 7.14 -2.72
CA ILE A 151 -11.65 6.25 -2.74
C ILE A 151 -10.62 6.75 -1.73
N ARG A 152 -10.57 6.10 -0.57
CA ARG A 152 -9.67 6.47 0.52
C ARG A 152 -8.21 6.20 0.18
N CYS A 153 -7.35 7.15 0.49
CA CYS A 153 -5.95 7.14 0.14
C CYS A 153 -5.03 7.08 1.37
N ASN A 154 -3.87 6.45 1.17
CA ASN A 154 -2.73 6.47 2.08
C ASN A 154 -1.55 7.19 1.40
N LEU A 155 -1.21 8.40 1.88
CA LEU A 155 -0.13 9.18 1.31
C LEU A 155 1.20 8.80 1.97
N THR A 156 2.08 8.14 1.20
CA THR A 156 3.35 7.56 1.65
C THR A 156 4.56 8.39 1.17
N LEU A 157 5.78 8.00 1.55
CA LEU A 157 7.02 8.72 1.22
C LEU A 157 6.94 10.20 1.64
N LEU A 158 6.34 10.41 2.82
CA LEU A 158 6.15 11.72 3.42
C LEU A 158 7.31 11.97 4.39
N PHE A 159 8.12 12.99 4.09
CA PHE A 159 9.34 13.33 4.81
C PHE A 159 9.35 14.76 5.36
N SER A 160 8.56 15.65 4.77
CA SER A 160 8.58 17.08 5.09
C SER A 160 7.27 17.58 5.69
N PHE A 161 7.36 18.67 6.44
CA PHE A 161 6.18 19.38 6.94
C PHE A 161 5.29 19.91 5.81
N ALA A 162 5.89 20.35 4.69
CA ALA A 162 5.15 20.82 3.52
C ALA A 162 4.25 19.71 2.95
N GLN A 163 4.77 18.48 2.83
CA GLN A 163 3.96 17.34 2.40
C GLN A 163 2.85 17.03 3.40
N ALA A 164 3.13 17.06 4.71
CA ALA A 164 2.12 16.83 5.75
C ALA A 164 0.96 17.84 5.66
N ALA A 165 1.29 19.13 5.58
CA ALA A 165 0.29 20.19 5.46
C ALA A 165 -0.54 20.06 4.18
N ALA A 166 0.10 19.76 3.04
CA ALA A 166 -0.57 19.58 1.77
C ALA A 166 -1.50 18.35 1.75
N CYS A 167 -1.08 17.23 2.36
CA CYS A 167 -1.94 16.04 2.51
C CYS A 167 -3.17 16.34 3.37
N ALA A 168 -2.99 17.08 4.47
CA ALA A 168 -4.10 17.48 5.35
C ALA A 168 -5.09 18.40 4.62
N GLN A 169 -4.60 19.38 3.86
CA GLN A 169 -5.43 20.28 3.05
C GLN A 169 -6.18 19.56 1.94
N ALA A 170 -5.57 18.52 1.36
CA ALA A 170 -6.20 17.66 0.36
C ALA A 170 -7.27 16.71 0.92
N GLY A 171 -7.42 16.64 2.26
CA GLY A 171 -8.39 15.75 2.89
C GLY A 171 -8.04 14.27 2.82
N ALA A 172 -6.75 13.93 2.68
CA ALA A 172 -6.30 12.54 2.66
C ALA A 172 -6.76 11.76 3.90
N PHE A 173 -7.31 10.56 3.71
CA PHE A 173 -7.80 9.71 4.79
C PHE A 173 -6.69 9.30 5.77
N LEU A 174 -5.51 8.97 5.24
CA LEU A 174 -4.35 8.56 6.04
C LEU A 174 -3.04 9.08 5.43
N ILE A 175 -2.07 9.39 6.29
CA ILE A 175 -0.68 9.69 5.90
C ILE A 175 0.31 8.72 6.56
N SER A 176 1.35 8.33 5.83
CA SER A 176 2.46 7.48 6.30
C SER A 176 3.76 8.28 6.35
N PRO A 177 3.99 9.11 7.39
CA PRO A 177 5.27 9.79 7.61
C PRO A 177 6.37 8.79 7.96
N PHE A 178 7.51 8.90 7.29
CA PHE A 178 8.62 7.96 7.49
C PHE A 178 9.48 8.36 8.68
N VAL A 179 9.90 7.38 9.49
CA VAL A 179 10.79 7.60 10.64
C VAL A 179 12.21 7.08 10.33
N GLY A 180 12.35 5.79 10.03
CA GLY A 180 13.66 5.15 9.84
C GLY A 180 14.50 5.80 8.73
N ARG A 181 13.88 6.13 7.58
CA ARG A 181 14.59 6.78 6.47
C ARG A 181 15.08 8.20 6.78
N ILE A 182 14.39 8.91 7.68
CA ILE A 182 14.84 10.23 8.16
C ILE A 182 16.09 10.04 9.02
N LEU A 183 16.07 9.06 9.94
CA LEU A 183 17.23 8.70 10.74
C LEU A 183 18.42 8.31 9.85
N ASP A 184 18.21 7.43 8.86
CA ASP A 184 19.25 7.01 7.90
C ASP A 184 19.93 8.22 7.23
N TRP A 185 19.13 9.17 6.74
CA TRP A 185 19.64 10.37 6.08
C TRP A 185 20.47 11.22 7.04
N HIS A 186 20.01 11.40 8.29
CA HIS A 186 20.75 12.16 9.30
C HIS A 186 22.07 11.49 9.68
N LEU A 187 22.10 10.17 9.86
CA LEU A 187 23.33 9.44 10.18
C LEU A 187 24.36 9.62 9.05
N ALA A 188 23.94 9.39 7.80
CA ALA A 188 24.81 9.51 6.64
C ALA A 188 25.29 10.95 6.38
N SER A 189 24.40 11.94 6.47
CA SER A 189 24.71 13.34 6.14
C SER A 189 25.51 14.07 7.24
N THR A 190 25.42 13.61 8.48
CA THR A 190 26.16 14.21 9.61
C THR A 190 27.39 13.42 10.03
N GLY A 191 27.61 12.24 9.44
CA GLY A 191 28.71 11.33 9.80
C GLY A 191 28.57 10.74 11.21
N ARG A 192 27.36 10.73 11.78
CA ARG A 192 27.07 10.15 13.10
C ARG A 192 26.68 8.68 12.96
N GLU A 193 27.04 7.86 13.94
CA GLU A 193 26.68 6.44 13.99
C GLU A 193 25.35 6.18 14.73
N HIS A 194 24.94 7.07 15.63
CA HIS A 194 23.66 7.00 16.35
C HIS A 194 23.17 8.40 16.76
N PHE A 195 21.87 8.50 17.05
CA PHE A 195 21.26 9.64 17.74
C PHE A 195 20.73 9.16 19.11
N PRO A 196 20.73 10.03 20.15
CA PRO A 196 20.21 9.70 21.48
C PRO A 196 18.74 9.25 21.49
#